data_AF-C0W7X9-F1
#
_entry.id   AF-C0W7X9-F1
#
_cell.length_a   1.000
_cell.length_b   1.000
_cell.length_c   1.000
_cell.angle_alpha   90.00
_cell.angle_beta   90.00
_cell.angle_gamma   90.00
#
_symmetry.space_group_name_H-M   'P 1'
#
loop_
_entity.id
_entity.type
_entity.pdbx_description
1 polymer ?
#
loop_
_entity_poly.entity_id
_entity_poly.type
_entity_poly.pdbx_seq_one_letter_code
_entity_poly.pdbx_strand_id
1 'polypeptide(L)' 'MVCHDLGAACRLCERTLVMEAGRVVEDVATSQLLNAPGHRASRALLDALAPATDVITPANPDRQGER' A
#
# COMPACT_ATOMS: atom_id res chain seq x y z
N MET A 1 11.49 -15.13 -0.71
CA MET A 1 11.47 -14.10 -1.78
C MET A 1 11.63 -12.75 -1.11
N VAL A 2 12.38 -11.81 -1.71
CA VAL A 2 12.45 -10.41 -1.25
C VAL A 2 12.05 -9.55 -2.43
N CYS A 3 10.98 -8.76 -2.30
CA CYS A 3 10.50 -7.85 -3.33
C CYS A 3 9.83 -6.63 -2.69
N HIS A 4 9.76 -5.54 -3.44
CA HIS A 4 9.03 -4.32 -3.05
C HIS A 4 7.59 -4.30 -3.55
N ASP A 5 7.26 -5.17 -4.52
CA ASP A 5 5.92 -5.33 -5.04
C ASP A 5 5.13 -6.29 -4.15
N LEU A 6 4.20 -5.74 -3.37
CA LEU A 6 3.34 -6.52 -2.49
C LEU A 6 2.37 -7.41 -3.29
N GLY A 7 1.94 -7.01 -4.49
CA GLY A 7 1.06 -7.79 -5.35
C GLY A 7 1.72 -9.08 -5.85
N ALA A 8 3.01 -9.03 -6.19
CA ALA A 8 3.80 -10.20 -6.54
C ALA A 8 4.01 -11.12 -5.32
N ALA A 9 4.36 -10.55 -4.16
CA ALA A 9 4.49 -11.30 -2.91
C ALA A 9 3.19 -12.05 -2.58
N CYS A 10 2.04 -11.39 -2.74
CA CYS A 10 0.74 -11.96 -2.43
C CYS A 10 0.33 -13.17 -3.28
N ARG A 11 0.87 -13.29 -4.50
CA ARG A 11 0.60 -14.43 -5.39
C ARG A 11 1.53 -15.62 -5.16
N LEU A 12 2.69 -15.38 -4.56
CA LEU A 12 3.78 -16.35 -4.52
C LEU A 12 4.15 -16.82 -3.11
N CYS A 13 3.72 -16.10 -2.06
CA CYS A 13 4.11 -16.37 -0.69
C CYS A 13 2.89 -16.62 0.22
N GLU A 14 2.97 -17.64 1.07
CA GLU A 14 1.95 -17.94 2.09
C GLU A 14 2.10 -17.07 3.35
N ARG A 15 3.31 -16.63 3.65
CA ARG A 15 3.68 -15.81 4.81
C ARG A 15 4.55 -14.64 4.35
N THR A 16 4.32 -13.47 4.93
CA THR A 16 4.99 -12.23 4.53
C THR A 16 5.54 -11.50 5.76
N LEU A 17 6.81 -11.10 5.67
CA LEU A 17 7.44 -10.18 6.60
C LEU A 17 7.51 -8.80 5.97
N VAL A 18 7.10 -7.78 6.71
CA VAL A 18 7.23 -6.39 6.31
C VAL A 18 8.34 -5.76 7.13
N MET A 19 9.24 -5.05 6.46
CA MET A 19 10.35 -4.35 7.08
C MET A 19 10.27 -2.85 6.82
N GLU A 20 10.56 -2.05 7.84
CA GLU A 20 10.68 -0.60 7.76
C GLU A 20 11.92 -0.17 8.55
N ALA A 21 12.78 0.67 7.94
CA ALA A 21 14.02 1.17 8.55
C ALA A 21 14.90 0.05 9.17
N GLY A 22 15.00 -1.09 8.49
CA GLY A 22 15.82 -2.23 8.93
C GLY A 22 15.22 -3.05 10.07
N ARG A 23 13.96 -2.84 10.45
CA ARG A 23 13.25 -3.62 11.47
C ARG A 23 12.05 -4.34 10.88
N VAL A 24 11.78 -5.54 11.37
CA VAL A 24 10.53 -6.26 11.07
C VAL A 24 9.40 -5.58 11.83
N VAL A 25 8.40 -5.09 11.10
CA VAL A 25 7.22 -4.42 11.66
C VAL A 25 5.96 -5.27 11.58
N GLU A 26 5.92 -6.24 10.67
CA GLU A 26 4.91 -7.29 10.63
C GLU A 26 5.51 -8.62 10.20
N ASP A 27 4.96 -9.69 10.76
CA ASP A 27 5.29 -11.07 10.41
C ASP A 27 4.02 -11.93 10.53
N VAL A 28 3.27 -12.03 9.43
CA VAL A 28 1.92 -12.60 9.41
C VAL A 28 1.68 -13.44 8.16
N ALA A 29 0.60 -14.23 8.16
CA ALA A 29 0.14 -14.88 6.93
C ALA A 29 -0.17 -13.82 5.87
N THR A 30 0.17 -14.10 4.61
CA THR A 30 -0.07 -13.17 3.49
C THR A 30 -1.55 -12.80 3.39
N SER A 31 -2.46 -13.75 3.62
CA SER A 31 -3.90 -13.49 3.65
C SER A 31 -4.30 -12.53 4.78
N GLN A 32 -3.66 -12.61 5.95
CA GLN A 32 -3.92 -11.68 7.04
C GLN A 32 -3.41 -10.28 6.71
N LEU A 33 -2.21 -10.18 6.12
CA LEU A 33 -1.64 -8.90 5.69
C LEU A 33 -2.57 -8.15 4.74
N LEU A 34 -3.18 -8.88 3.78
CA LEU A 34 -4.11 -8.32 2.80
C LEU A 34 -5.45 -7.87 3.39
N ASN A 35 -6.00 -8.62 4.34
CA ASN A 35 -7.36 -8.37 4.85
C ASN A 35 -7.39 -7.50 6.11
N ALA A 36 -6.36 -7.59 6.94
CA ALA A 36 -6.29 -6.93 8.24
C ALA A 36 -4.85 -6.53 8.58
N PRO A 37 -4.24 -5.60 7.82
CA PRO A 37 -2.88 -5.11 8.07
C PRO A 37 -2.77 -4.41 9.44
N GLY A 38 -1.83 -4.89 10.27
CA GLY A 38 -1.64 -4.37 11.63
C GLY A 38 -0.89 -3.04 11.68
N HIS A 39 0.06 -2.84 10.77
CA HIS A 39 1.00 -1.73 10.77
C HIS A 39 0.68 -0.70 9.67
N ARG A 40 1.03 0.57 9.93
CA ARG A 40 0.81 1.67 8.98
C ARG A 40 1.54 1.47 7.67
N ALA A 41 2.78 0.97 7.72
CA ALA A 41 3.59 0.69 6.52
C ALA A 41 2.88 -0.29 5.56
N SER A 42 2.32 -1.38 6.09
CA SER A 42 1.60 -2.38 5.31
C SER A 42 0.31 -1.81 4.67
N ARG A 43 -0.40 -0.94 5.39
CA ARG A 43 -1.56 -0.22 4.84
C ARG A 43 -1.16 0.66 3.66
N ALA A 44 -0.08 1.42 3.79
CA ALA A 44 0.43 2.24 2.69
C ALA A 44 0.83 1.41 1.46
N LEU A 45 1.39 0.22 1.67
CA LEU A 45 1.68 -0.71 0.56
C LEU A 45 0.40 -1.23 -0.11
N LEU A 46 -0.64 -1.54 0.66
CA LEU A 46 -1.93 -1.96 0.11
C LEU A 46 -2.65 -0.83 -0.63
N ASP A 47 -2.62 0.39 -0.09
CA ASP A 47 -3.17 1.58 -0.74
C ASP A 47 -2.46 1.85 -2.08
N ALA A 48 -1.17 1.55 -2.18
CA ALA A 48 -0.42 1.65 -3.43
C ALA A 48 -0.75 0.53 -4.45
N LEU A 49 -1.34 -0.59 -4.00
CA LEU A 49 -1.81 -1.67 -4.88
C LEU A 49 -3.24 -1.44 -5.39
N ALA A 50 -4.06 -0.69 -4.66
CA ALA A 50 -5.38 -0.34 -5.13
C ALA A 50 -5.22 0.50 -6.42
N PRO A 51 -5.92 0.17 -7.53
CA PRO A 51 -6.02 1.12 -8.62
C PRO A 51 -6.57 2.41 -8.02
N ALA A 52 -5.96 3.55 -8.37
CA ALA A 52 -6.51 4.85 -8.04
C ALA A 52 -7.95 4.86 -8.54
N THR A 53 -8.88 4.53 -7.64
CA THR A 53 -10.29 4.78 -7.87
C THR A 53 -10.29 6.29 -7.86
N ASP A 54 -10.34 6.85 -9.05
CA ASP A 54 -10.48 8.28 -9.28
C ASP A 54 -11.72 8.72 -8.50
N VAL A 55 -11.52 9.07 -7.24
CA VAL A 55 -12.42 9.97 -6.54
C VAL A 55 -12.21 11.25 -7.33
N ILE A 56 -13.07 11.44 -8.33
CA ILE A 56 -13.22 12.69 -9.06
C ILE A 56 -13.39 13.75 -7.99
N THR A 57 -12.28 14.38 -7.61
CA THR A 57 -12.31 15.62 -6.86
C THR A 57 -12.73 16.64 -7.91
N PRO A 58 -13.92 17.26 -7.82
CA PRO A 58 -14.30 18.26 -8.80
C PRO A 58 -13.21 19.33 -8.80
N ALA A 59 -12.55 19.47 -9.95
CA ALA A 59 -11.50 20.45 -10.16
C ALA A 59 -12.08 21.83 -9.82
N ASN A 60 -11.55 22.46 -8.77
CA ASN A 60 -11.88 23.84 -8.41
C ASN A 60 -11.44 24.77 -9.56
N PRO A 61 -12.35 25.52 -10.23
CA PRO A 61 -11.97 26.38 -11.34
C PRO A 61 -11.31 27.71 -10.92
N ASP A 62 -11.22 28.03 -9.62
CA ASP A 62 -10.83 29.38 -9.17
C ASP A 62 -9.34 29.57 -8.84
N ARG A 63 -8.44 29.31 -9.80
CA ARG A 63 -7.07 29.81 -9.68
C ARG A 63 -6.34 30.05 -11.01
N GLN A 64 -6.91 30.91 -11.85
CA GLN A 64 -6.11 31.65 -12.86
C GLN A 64 -6.53 33.12 -12.88
N GLY A 65 -6.03 33.85 -11.90
CA GLY A 65 -5.93 35.29 -11.94
C GLY A 65 -4.67 35.67 -11.18
N GLU A 66 -3.56 35.85 -11.90
CA GLU A 66 -2.36 36.60 -11.51
C GLU A 66 -1.31 36.50 -12.63
N ARG A 67 -1.51 37.29 -13.70
CA ARG A 67 -0.53 38.15 -14.40
C ARG A 67 -1.10 38.70 -15.69
#